data_AF-A0A7J8J7H8-F1
#
_entry.id   AF-A0A7J8J7H8-F1
#
_cell.length_a   1.000
_cell.length_b   1.000
_cell.length_c   1.000
_cell.angle_alpha   90.00
_cell.angle_beta   90.00
_cell.angle_gamma   90.00
#
_symmetry.space_group_name_H-M   'P 1'
#
loop_
_entity.id
_entity.type
_entity.pdbx_description
1 polymer ?
#
loop_
_entity_poly.entity_id
_entity_poly.type
_entity_poly.pdbx_seq_one_letter_code
_entity_poly.pdbx_strand_id
1 'polypeptide(L)'
;MGCGSSSIKVKKSAKTIRAALVIQNWYRGYRARLKARQRYALTIFQSIEYADEQGQLQLSNFFSFMLENYTHIQQKDPTLVHRLFGIGPHADNSRQDFIGLIEIPDSYSGPRLQFPLSSVSLNTLIEAFKKQQILHAYYVLEILFETKEVLKQMPNFTHIRTCPNKEITICGDLHGKLDDLLLIFSKNGLPSGQNPYVFNGDFVDRGKYSIEILMILFVSFLLYGDDLCLNRGNHEDFLMNMRYGFTKEVLGKYKIYGKKILQVLEDVFSWLPLGTIIDDEILILHGGISESTDLGLLHHVERNKLKHTLLQSLLQHGD
;
A
#
# COMPACT_ATOMS: atom_id res chain seq x y z
N MET A 1 17.01 -14.57 -78.87
CA MET A 1 15.99 -14.90 -77.85
C MET A 1 16.60 -14.65 -76.47
N GLY A 2 16.06 -13.74 -75.66
CA GLY A 2 16.58 -13.57 -74.29
C GLY A 2 16.47 -12.19 -73.64
N CYS A 3 15.40 -11.43 -73.86
CA CYS A 3 15.11 -10.23 -73.07
C CYS A 3 13.69 -10.32 -72.50
N GLY A 4 13.51 -11.00 -71.36
CA GLY A 4 12.17 -11.15 -70.76
C GLY A 4 12.12 -11.36 -69.24
N SER A 5 13.24 -11.69 -68.59
CA SER A 5 13.22 -12.13 -67.18
C SER A 5 13.43 -11.02 -66.13
N SER A 6 14.01 -9.87 -66.49
CA SER A 6 14.30 -8.78 -65.54
C SER A 6 13.04 -8.02 -65.09
N SER A 7 12.13 -7.72 -66.03
CA SER A 7 10.88 -6.99 -65.78
C SER A 7 9.93 -7.73 -64.81
N ILE A 8 9.89 -9.06 -64.88
CA ILE A 8 9.02 -9.89 -64.03
C ILE A 8 9.55 -9.98 -62.59
N LYS A 9 10.87 -10.07 -62.39
CA LYS A 9 11.50 -10.06 -61.05
C LYS A 9 11.33 -8.70 -60.36
N VAL A 10 11.47 -7.59 -61.09
CA VAL A 10 11.25 -6.23 -60.57
C VAL A 10 9.79 -6.02 -60.16
N LYS A 11 8.82 -6.49 -60.97
CA LYS A 11 7.38 -6.44 -60.62
C LYS A 11 7.02 -7.30 -59.41
N LYS A 12 7.61 -8.50 -59.26
CA LYS A 12 7.44 -9.33 -58.05
C LYS A 12 8.01 -8.64 -56.81
N SER A 13 9.21 -8.07 -56.90
CA SER A 13 9.84 -7.29 -55.82
C SER A 13 8.98 -6.10 -55.39
N ALA A 14 8.46 -5.31 -56.33
CA ALA A 14 7.55 -4.19 -56.04
C ALA A 14 6.24 -4.64 -55.38
N LYS A 15 5.69 -5.79 -55.77
CA LYS A 15 4.49 -6.38 -55.15
C LYS A 15 4.77 -6.82 -53.71
N THR A 16 5.93 -7.43 -53.45
CA THR A 16 6.37 -7.83 -52.11
C THR A 16 6.59 -6.61 -51.20
N ILE A 17 7.23 -5.55 -51.70
CA ILE A 17 7.43 -4.30 -50.94
C ILE A 17 6.09 -3.64 -50.60
N ARG A 18 5.14 -3.58 -51.55
CA ARG A 18 3.79 -3.05 -51.29
C ARG A 18 3.04 -3.87 -50.24
N ALA A 19 3.11 -5.20 -50.32
CA ALA A 19 2.49 -6.07 -49.33
C ALA A 19 3.10 -5.85 -47.93
N ALA A 20 4.43 -5.74 -47.83
CA ALA A 20 5.12 -5.45 -46.58
C ALA A 20 4.71 -4.10 -45.98
N LEU A 21 4.59 -3.05 -46.79
CA LEU A 21 4.12 -1.74 -46.33
C LEU A 21 2.68 -1.78 -45.82
N VAL A 22 1.79 -2.52 -46.48
CA VAL A 22 0.40 -2.71 -46.01
C VAL A 22 0.37 -3.43 -44.66
N ILE A 23 1.15 -4.51 -44.51
CA ILE A 23 1.25 -5.26 -43.25
C ILE A 23 1.83 -4.38 -42.13
N GLN A 24 2.90 -3.62 -42.42
CA GLN A 24 3.52 -2.73 -41.45
C GLN A 24 2.58 -1.59 -41.02
N ASN A 25 1.86 -0.97 -41.96
CA ASN A 25 0.88 0.06 -41.64
C ASN A 25 -0.28 -0.49 -40.81
N TRP A 26 -0.78 -1.67 -41.16
CA TRP A 26 -1.80 -2.35 -40.36
C TRP A 26 -1.29 -2.65 -38.94
N TYR A 27 -0.08 -3.19 -38.80
CA TYR A 27 0.51 -3.52 -37.50
C TYR A 27 0.75 -2.27 -36.64
N ARG A 28 1.30 -1.19 -37.22
CA ARG A 28 1.47 0.10 -36.54
C ARG A 28 0.12 0.66 -36.08
N GLY A 29 -0.89 0.61 -36.93
CA GLY A 29 -2.25 1.03 -36.60
C GLY A 29 -2.91 0.17 -35.52
N TYR A 30 -2.67 -1.14 -35.52
CA TYR A 30 -3.12 -2.05 -34.47
C TYR A 30 -2.43 -1.76 -33.12
N ARG A 31 -1.09 -1.64 -33.12
CA ARG A 31 -0.29 -1.28 -31.94
C ARG A 31 -0.70 0.07 -31.36
N ALA A 32 -0.93 1.08 -32.21
CA ALA A 32 -1.40 2.39 -31.79
C ALA A 32 -2.80 2.31 -31.13
N ARG A 33 -3.73 1.55 -31.74
CA ARG A 33 -5.06 1.31 -31.15
C ARG A 33 -4.99 0.56 -29.82
N LEU A 34 -4.13 -0.45 -29.71
CA LEU A 34 -3.94 -1.20 -28.47
C LEU A 34 -3.40 -0.28 -27.36
N LYS A 35 -2.38 0.53 -27.67
CA LYS A 35 -1.79 1.49 -26.73
C LYS A 35 -2.79 2.59 -26.33
N ALA A 36 -3.59 3.07 -27.28
CA ALA A 36 -4.67 4.03 -26.99
C ALA A 36 -5.71 3.41 -26.06
N ARG A 37 -6.18 2.18 -26.34
CA ARG A 37 -7.12 1.45 -25.46
C ARG A 37 -6.58 1.25 -24.06
N GLN A 38 -5.31 0.83 -23.92
CA GLN A 38 -4.66 0.70 -22.62
C GLN A 38 -4.62 2.03 -21.86
N ARG A 39 -4.24 3.12 -22.53
CA ARG A 39 -4.23 4.46 -21.93
C ARG A 39 -5.61 4.90 -21.49
N TYR A 40 -6.62 4.82 -22.35
CA TYR A 40 -7.99 5.21 -22.00
C TYR A 40 -8.58 4.33 -20.90
N ALA A 41 -8.34 3.02 -20.93
CA ALA A 41 -8.79 2.12 -19.89
C ALA A 41 -8.16 2.49 -18.53
N LEU A 42 -6.85 2.75 -18.50
CA LEU A 42 -6.17 3.22 -17.29
C LEU A 42 -6.73 4.57 -16.83
N THR A 43 -6.87 5.55 -17.72
CA THR A 43 -7.43 6.86 -17.38
C THR A 43 -8.85 6.77 -16.84
N ILE A 44 -9.71 5.93 -17.45
CA ILE A 44 -11.08 5.71 -16.97
C ILE A 44 -11.05 5.06 -15.59
N PHE A 45 -10.26 4.00 -15.42
CA PHE A 45 -10.13 3.30 -14.14
C PHE A 45 -9.66 4.25 -13.04
N GLN A 46 -8.56 4.98 -13.27
CA GLN A 46 -8.06 6.02 -12.37
C GLN A 46 -9.10 7.09 -12.09
N SER A 47 -9.84 7.55 -13.10
CA SER A 47 -10.87 8.57 -12.89
C SER A 47 -12.01 8.07 -12.01
N ILE A 48 -12.36 6.78 -12.08
CA ILE A 48 -13.41 6.18 -11.25
C ILE A 48 -12.87 5.92 -9.84
N GLU A 49 -11.66 5.36 -9.75
CA GLU A 49 -11.01 4.98 -8.50
C GLU A 49 -10.66 6.19 -7.63
N TYR A 50 -10.19 7.27 -8.25
CA TYR A 50 -9.77 8.49 -7.58
C TYR A 50 -10.81 9.62 -7.66
N ALA A 51 -11.99 9.40 -8.24
CA ALA A 51 -13.04 10.44 -8.30
C ALA A 51 -13.40 10.95 -6.90
N ASP A 52 -13.63 10.01 -5.97
CA ASP A 52 -13.96 10.36 -4.60
C ASP A 52 -12.79 11.08 -3.93
N GLU A 53 -11.55 10.59 -4.10
CA GLU A 53 -10.31 11.19 -3.56
C GLU A 53 -10.04 12.60 -4.07
N GLN A 54 -10.21 12.87 -5.37
CA GLN A 54 -10.03 14.20 -5.97
C GLN A 54 -11.03 15.21 -5.43
N GLY A 55 -12.29 14.81 -5.27
CA GLY A 55 -13.29 15.66 -4.60
C GLY A 55 -12.90 15.99 -3.16
N GLN A 56 -12.15 15.11 -2.49
CA GLN A 56 -11.67 15.35 -1.12
C GLN A 56 -10.47 16.25 -1.06
N LEU A 57 -9.51 16.14 -1.97
CA LEU A 57 -8.38 17.07 -2.04
C LEU A 57 -8.90 18.49 -2.22
N GLN A 58 -9.92 18.69 -3.06
CA GLN A 58 -10.57 19.99 -3.22
C GLN A 58 -11.26 20.46 -1.94
N LEU A 59 -11.99 19.57 -1.24
CA LEU A 59 -12.67 19.91 0.01
C LEU A 59 -11.68 20.18 1.16
N SER A 60 -10.61 19.39 1.25
CA SER A 60 -9.52 19.57 2.20
C SER A 60 -8.80 20.88 1.94
N ASN A 61 -8.46 21.18 0.69
CA ASN A 61 -7.86 22.47 0.31
C ASN A 61 -8.80 23.63 0.66
N PHE A 62 -10.11 23.47 0.46
CA PHE A 62 -11.09 24.47 0.86
C PHE A 62 -11.12 24.67 2.38
N PHE A 63 -11.16 23.61 3.18
CA PHE A 63 -11.16 23.73 4.65
C PHE A 63 -9.82 24.24 5.20
N SER A 64 -8.68 23.80 4.64
CA SER A 64 -7.36 24.32 4.97
C SER A 64 -7.28 25.82 4.67
N PHE A 65 -7.71 26.24 3.48
CA PHE A 65 -7.81 27.66 3.12
C PHE A 65 -8.72 28.44 4.07
N MET A 66 -9.88 27.88 4.44
CA MET A 66 -10.79 28.50 5.41
C MET A 66 -10.14 28.64 6.79
N LEU A 67 -9.43 27.62 7.26
CA LEU A 67 -8.74 27.61 8.55
C LEU A 67 -7.54 28.56 8.56
N GLU A 68 -6.73 28.57 7.50
CA GLU A 68 -5.61 29.52 7.33
C GLU A 68 -6.12 30.96 7.38
N ASN A 69 -7.19 31.28 6.64
CA ASN A 69 -7.81 32.60 6.69
C ASN A 69 -8.45 32.92 8.06
N TYR A 70 -9.02 31.93 8.74
CA TYR A 70 -9.56 32.11 10.10
C TYR A 70 -8.44 32.37 11.13
N THR A 71 -7.31 31.66 11.03
CA THR A 71 -6.13 31.86 11.89
C THR A 71 -5.37 33.16 11.56
N HIS A 72 -5.47 33.66 10.33
CA HIS A 72 -4.99 35.01 9.99
C HIS A 72 -5.83 36.12 10.65
N ILE A 73 -7.13 35.87 10.88
CA ILE A 73 -8.05 36.82 11.56
C ILE A 73 -7.89 36.75 13.09
N GLN A 74 -7.53 35.60 13.65
CA GLN A 74 -7.20 35.44 15.07
C GLN A 74 -5.75 35.03 15.27
N GLN A 75 -4.89 36.02 15.56
CA GLN A 75 -3.52 35.75 15.98
C GLN A 75 -3.49 34.72 17.13
N LYS A 76 -2.86 33.57 16.85
CA LYS A 76 -2.46 32.48 17.76
C LYS A 76 -3.55 31.45 18.10
N ASP A 77 -3.50 30.28 17.45
CA ASP A 77 -3.18 29.00 18.13
C ASP A 77 -3.06 27.84 17.10
N PRO A 78 -1.86 27.43 16.64
CA PRO A 78 -1.68 26.31 15.70
C PRO A 78 -2.14 24.94 16.27
N THR A 79 -2.48 24.88 17.56
CA THR A 79 -2.98 23.67 18.25
C THR A 79 -4.47 23.39 18.02
N LEU A 80 -5.22 24.32 17.41
CA LEU A 80 -6.66 24.14 17.15
C LEU A 80 -6.92 23.08 16.08
N VAL A 81 -6.13 23.08 15.00
CA VAL A 81 -6.20 22.07 13.92
C VAL A 81 -5.93 20.68 14.51
N HIS A 82 -4.87 20.55 15.31
CA HIS A 82 -4.54 19.32 16.04
C HIS A 82 -5.67 18.83 16.95
N ARG A 83 -6.34 19.72 17.70
CA ARG A 83 -7.49 19.36 18.55
C ARG A 83 -8.75 19.00 17.77
N LEU A 84 -9.03 19.68 16.65
CA LEU A 84 -10.20 19.45 15.80
C LEU A 84 -10.14 18.09 15.10
N PHE A 85 -8.96 17.62 14.72
CA PHE A 85 -8.74 16.31 14.13
C PHE A 85 -8.41 15.20 15.14
N GLY A 86 -8.42 15.50 16.45
CA GLY A 86 -8.16 14.52 17.51
C GLY A 86 -6.69 14.10 17.66
N ILE A 87 -5.76 14.85 17.06
CA ILE A 87 -4.32 14.63 17.09
C ILE A 87 -3.76 15.24 18.39
N GLY A 88 -3.90 14.51 19.49
CA GLY A 88 -3.26 14.85 20.76
C GLY A 88 -1.73 14.63 20.70
N PRO A 89 -0.94 15.34 21.52
CA PRO A 89 0.48 15.03 21.68
C PRO A 89 0.59 13.58 22.19
N HIS A 90 1.20 12.71 21.40
CA HIS A 90 1.44 11.33 21.80
C HIS A 90 2.48 11.33 22.91
N ALA A 91 2.04 11.04 24.13
CA ALA A 91 2.94 10.57 25.16
C ALA A 91 3.55 9.25 24.66
N ASP A 92 4.86 9.09 24.87
CA ASP A 92 5.62 7.86 24.63
C ASP A 92 5.18 6.79 25.64
N ASN A 93 3.94 6.36 25.49
CA ASN A 93 3.27 5.42 26.38
C ASN A 93 3.88 4.04 26.08
N SER A 94 4.43 3.42 27.13
CA SER A 94 5.18 2.18 27.03
C SER A 94 4.28 1.01 26.62
N ARG A 95 4.86 -0.04 26.01
CA ARG A 95 4.17 -1.31 25.70
C ARG A 95 3.35 -1.82 26.90
N GLN A 96 3.87 -1.64 28.11
CA GLN A 96 3.23 -2.02 29.38
C GLN A 96 1.92 -1.25 29.61
N ASP A 97 1.90 0.05 29.35
CA ASP A 97 0.69 0.90 29.46
C ASP A 97 -0.37 0.46 28.44
N PHE A 98 0.08 -0.11 27.32
CA PHE A 98 -0.83 -0.56 26.28
C PHE A 98 -1.48 -1.93 26.56
N ILE A 99 -0.71 -2.87 27.07
CA ILE A 99 -1.09 -4.28 27.08
C ILE A 99 -1.36 -4.80 28.49
N GLY A 100 -0.67 -4.27 29.51
CA GLY A 100 -0.67 -4.83 30.87
C GLY A 100 -2.03 -4.86 31.58
N LEU A 101 -3.04 -4.15 31.05
CA LEU A 101 -4.40 -4.09 31.60
C LEU A 101 -5.44 -4.82 30.73
N ILE A 102 -5.02 -5.47 29.64
CA ILE A 102 -5.94 -6.17 28.73
C ILE A 102 -5.93 -7.65 29.09
N GLU A 103 -6.87 -8.06 29.94
CA GLU A 103 -7.11 -9.47 30.23
C GLU A 103 -7.81 -10.16 29.06
N ILE A 104 -7.42 -11.41 28.80
CA ILE A 104 -8.08 -12.25 27.80
C ILE A 104 -9.12 -13.11 28.53
N PRO A 105 -10.43 -12.91 28.32
CA PRO A 105 -11.44 -13.69 29.01
C PRO A 105 -11.32 -15.19 28.69
N ASP A 106 -11.67 -16.05 29.65
CA ASP A 106 -11.76 -17.50 29.41
C ASP A 106 -12.84 -17.85 28.37
N SER A 107 -13.86 -16.99 28.24
CA SER A 107 -14.90 -17.10 27.21
C SER A 107 -14.41 -16.80 25.79
N TYR A 108 -13.20 -16.26 25.62
CA TYR A 108 -12.63 -15.99 24.30
C TYR A 108 -12.23 -17.30 23.60
N SER A 109 -12.93 -17.59 22.49
CA SER A 109 -12.79 -18.81 21.68
C SER A 109 -12.10 -18.58 20.32
N GLY A 110 -11.59 -17.37 20.08
CA GLY A 110 -10.84 -17.05 18.86
C GLY A 110 -9.39 -17.52 18.91
N PRO A 111 -8.59 -17.19 17.87
CA PRO A 111 -7.21 -17.62 17.75
C PRO A 111 -6.36 -17.06 18.91
N ARG A 112 -5.60 -17.94 19.56
CA ARG A 112 -4.62 -17.58 20.60
C ARG A 112 -3.22 -17.75 20.03
N LEU A 113 -2.49 -16.65 19.93
CA LEU A 113 -1.14 -16.64 19.40
C LEU A 113 -0.13 -16.81 20.54
N GLN A 114 0.93 -17.57 20.27
CA GLN A 114 2.09 -17.68 21.14
C GLN A 114 3.24 -16.91 20.50
N PHE A 115 4.00 -16.20 21.33
CA PHE A 115 5.20 -15.48 20.95
C PHE A 115 6.43 -16.23 21.50
N PRO A 116 7.51 -16.43 20.72
CA PRO A 116 7.71 -15.95 19.35
C PRO A 116 6.75 -16.61 18.34
N LEU A 117 6.37 -15.84 17.32
CA LEU A 117 5.43 -16.30 16.30
C LEU A 117 6.02 -17.48 15.51
N SER A 118 5.14 -18.36 15.02
CA SER A 118 5.52 -19.49 14.16
C SER A 118 4.60 -19.58 12.94
N SER A 119 4.95 -20.42 11.97
CA SER A 119 4.07 -20.73 10.84
C SER A 119 2.71 -21.31 11.27
N VAL A 120 2.66 -22.00 12.42
CA VAL A 120 1.40 -22.47 13.03
C VAL A 120 0.53 -21.29 13.45
N SER A 121 1.12 -20.22 13.99
CA SER A 121 0.42 -18.98 14.36
C SER A 121 -0.24 -18.35 13.13
N LEU A 122 0.48 -18.26 12.01
CA LEU A 122 -0.05 -17.71 10.76
C LEU A 122 -1.20 -18.55 10.21
N ASN A 123 -1.03 -19.87 10.13
CA ASN A 123 -2.09 -20.76 9.64
C ASN A 123 -3.34 -20.71 10.52
N THR A 124 -3.16 -20.68 11.84
CA THR A 124 -4.26 -20.55 12.80
C THR A 124 -5.02 -19.24 12.58
N LEU A 125 -4.29 -18.15 12.34
CA LEU A 125 -4.87 -16.83 12.07
C LEU A 125 -5.68 -16.82 10.77
N ILE A 126 -5.12 -17.34 9.68
CA ILE A 126 -5.79 -17.45 8.38
C ILE A 126 -7.08 -18.27 8.50
N GLU A 127 -7.04 -19.43 9.15
CA GLU A 127 -8.21 -20.28 9.32
C GLU A 127 -9.28 -19.65 10.23
N ALA A 128 -8.86 -18.92 11.26
CA ALA A 128 -9.78 -18.16 12.10
C ALA A 128 -10.50 -17.05 11.32
N PHE A 129 -9.78 -16.30 10.49
CA PHE A 129 -10.35 -15.20 9.70
C PHE A 129 -11.23 -15.68 8.54
N LYS A 130 -10.94 -16.83 7.93
CA LYS A 130 -11.87 -17.51 7.01
C LYS A 130 -13.22 -17.82 7.66
N LYS A 131 -13.19 -18.16 8.96
CA LYS A 131 -14.39 -18.41 9.78
C LYS A 131 -14.97 -17.14 10.40
N GLN A 132 -14.49 -15.96 9.98
CA GLN A 132 -14.92 -14.65 10.48
C GLN A 132 -14.76 -14.49 12.01
N GLN A 133 -13.78 -15.18 12.60
CA GLN A 133 -13.44 -14.98 14.00
C GLN A 133 -12.64 -13.69 14.18
N ILE A 134 -12.84 -13.02 15.30
CA ILE A 134 -12.11 -11.78 15.64
C ILE A 134 -10.90 -12.15 16.50
N LEU A 135 -9.71 -11.66 16.11
CA LEU A 135 -8.50 -11.76 16.92
C LEU A 135 -8.66 -10.89 18.18
N HIS A 136 -8.23 -11.34 19.35
CA HIS A 136 -8.36 -10.54 20.57
C HIS A 136 -7.50 -9.27 20.51
N ALA A 137 -7.97 -8.16 21.09
CA ALA A 137 -7.27 -6.87 21.11
C ALA A 137 -5.83 -6.97 21.65
N TYR A 138 -5.63 -7.83 22.66
CA TYR A 138 -4.31 -8.16 23.21
C TYR A 138 -3.33 -8.61 22.10
N TYR A 139 -3.72 -9.60 21.30
CA TYR A 139 -2.85 -10.15 20.25
C TYR A 139 -2.63 -9.17 19.11
N VAL A 140 -3.66 -8.37 18.76
CA VAL A 140 -3.51 -7.28 17.78
C VAL A 140 -2.42 -6.31 18.23
N LEU A 141 -2.51 -5.81 19.46
CA LEU A 141 -1.52 -4.86 19.99
C LEU A 141 -0.13 -5.48 20.05
N GLU A 142 0.01 -6.72 20.53
CA GLU A 142 1.29 -7.45 20.53
C GLU A 142 1.92 -7.51 19.13
N ILE A 143 1.16 -7.91 18.10
CA ILE A 143 1.65 -7.94 16.71
C ILE A 143 2.09 -6.55 16.26
N LEU A 144 1.31 -5.50 16.56
CA LEU A 144 1.63 -4.14 16.17
C LEU A 144 2.92 -3.64 16.82
N PHE A 145 3.15 -3.92 18.11
CA PHE A 145 4.39 -3.54 18.78
C PHE A 145 5.60 -4.26 18.23
N GLU A 146 5.52 -5.58 18.04
CA GLU A 146 6.62 -6.35 17.41
C GLU A 146 6.93 -5.85 16.00
N THR A 147 5.89 -5.61 15.20
CA THR A 147 6.03 -5.09 13.83
C THR A 147 6.71 -3.72 13.83
N LYS A 148 6.29 -2.80 14.70
CA LYS A 148 6.87 -1.47 14.83
C LYS A 148 8.36 -1.52 15.14
N GLU A 149 8.79 -2.39 16.05
CA GLU A 149 10.21 -2.50 16.42
C GLU A 149 11.07 -2.98 15.24
N VAL A 150 10.56 -3.90 14.41
CA VAL A 150 11.26 -4.33 13.18
C VAL A 150 11.28 -3.20 12.15
N LEU A 151 10.13 -2.56 11.88
CA LEU A 151 10.01 -1.49 10.88
C LEU A 151 10.91 -0.28 11.19
N LYS A 152 11.11 0.07 12.47
CA LYS A 152 12.03 1.15 12.87
C LYS A 152 13.47 0.93 12.41
N GLN A 153 13.91 -0.31 12.35
CA GLN A 153 15.27 -0.68 11.93
C GLN A 153 15.42 -0.72 10.40
N MET A 154 14.31 -0.66 9.66
CA MET A 154 14.34 -0.75 8.21
C MET A 154 14.70 0.59 7.54
N PRO A 155 15.36 0.55 6.36
CA PRO A 155 15.54 1.72 5.52
C PRO A 155 14.21 2.19 4.89
N ASN A 156 14.23 3.37 4.26
CA ASN A 156 13.07 3.85 3.49
C ASN A 156 12.80 3.00 2.24
N PHE A 157 13.83 2.36 1.68
CA PHE A 157 13.72 1.46 0.54
C PHE A 157 14.25 0.09 0.88
N THR A 158 13.41 -0.93 0.74
CA THR A 158 13.88 -2.32 0.88
C THR A 158 14.53 -2.75 -0.42
N HIS A 159 15.73 -3.34 -0.34
CA HIS A 159 16.44 -3.85 -1.52
C HIS A 159 16.29 -5.38 -1.59
N ILE A 160 15.78 -5.88 -2.71
CA ILE A 160 15.63 -7.31 -2.99
C ILE A 160 16.47 -7.67 -4.20
N ARG A 161 17.09 -8.86 -4.18
CA ARG A 161 17.81 -9.41 -5.32
C ARG A 161 17.07 -10.62 -5.87
N THR A 162 16.85 -10.65 -7.18
CA THR A 162 16.32 -11.84 -7.83
C THR A 162 17.38 -12.94 -7.86
N CYS A 163 16.92 -14.18 -7.89
CA CYS A 163 17.76 -15.34 -8.16
C CYS A 163 17.18 -16.07 -9.37
N PRO A 164 17.99 -16.73 -10.22
CA PRO A 164 17.50 -17.40 -11.42
C PRO A 164 16.36 -18.41 -11.20
N ASN A 165 16.22 -18.94 -9.98
CA ASN A 165 15.19 -19.91 -9.60
C ASN A 165 14.13 -19.35 -8.64
N LYS A 166 14.10 -18.03 -8.41
CA LYS A 166 13.15 -17.39 -7.50
C LYS A 166 12.37 -16.31 -8.25
N GLU A 167 11.07 -16.53 -8.38
CA GLU A 167 10.14 -15.50 -8.86
C GLU A 167 9.72 -14.62 -7.69
N ILE A 168 9.58 -13.30 -7.91
CA ILE A 168 9.07 -12.37 -6.90
C ILE A 168 7.64 -11.99 -7.28
N THR A 169 6.71 -12.13 -6.33
CA THR A 169 5.32 -11.78 -6.53
C THR A 169 5.04 -10.39 -6.00
N ILE A 170 4.60 -9.48 -6.88
CA ILE A 170 4.26 -8.10 -6.50
C ILE A 170 2.73 -7.99 -6.47
N CYS A 171 2.19 -7.67 -5.31
CA CYS A 171 0.77 -7.44 -5.08
C CYS A 171 0.51 -5.95 -4.93
N GLY A 172 -0.49 -5.43 -5.63
CA GLY A 172 -1.03 -4.09 -5.41
C GLY A 172 -2.10 -4.08 -4.33
N ASP A 173 -3.00 -3.11 -4.44
CA ASP A 173 -3.98 -2.76 -3.42
C ASP A 173 -4.93 -3.92 -3.09
N LEU A 174 -5.17 -4.12 -1.80
CA LEU A 174 -6.11 -5.13 -1.30
C LEU A 174 -7.40 -4.49 -0.78
N HIS A 175 -7.32 -3.29 -0.19
CA HIS A 175 -8.46 -2.52 0.29
C HIS A 175 -9.49 -3.36 1.07
N GLY A 176 -9.03 -4.07 2.09
CA GLY A 176 -9.91 -4.84 2.98
C GLY A 176 -10.67 -5.99 2.30
N LYS A 177 -10.24 -6.46 1.11
CA LYS A 177 -10.79 -7.63 0.40
C LYS A 177 -10.03 -8.90 0.78
N LEU A 178 -10.38 -9.49 1.92
CA LEU A 178 -9.68 -10.67 2.44
C LEU A 178 -9.71 -11.87 1.47
N ASP A 179 -10.81 -12.06 0.75
CA ASP A 179 -10.94 -13.16 -0.22
C ASP A 179 -9.88 -13.09 -1.33
N ASP A 180 -9.49 -11.87 -1.75
CA ASP A 180 -8.46 -11.66 -2.77
C ASP A 180 -7.08 -12.06 -2.23
N LEU A 181 -6.75 -11.67 -0.99
CA LEU A 181 -5.51 -12.09 -0.32
C LEU A 181 -5.43 -13.62 -0.17
N LEU A 182 -6.53 -14.24 0.26
CA LEU A 182 -6.61 -15.70 0.41
C LEU A 182 -6.50 -16.41 -0.94
N LEU A 183 -7.06 -15.83 -2.01
CA LEU A 183 -6.93 -16.35 -3.37
C LEU A 183 -5.47 -16.26 -3.85
N ILE A 184 -4.78 -15.14 -3.61
CA ILE A 184 -3.36 -14.97 -3.93
C ILE A 184 -2.54 -16.08 -3.27
N PHE A 185 -2.71 -16.29 -1.96
CA PHE A 185 -1.98 -17.34 -1.24
C PHE A 185 -2.37 -18.76 -1.66
N SER A 186 -3.63 -19.00 -2.01
CA SER A 186 -4.09 -20.29 -2.53
C SER A 186 -3.48 -20.62 -3.89
N LYS A 187 -3.33 -19.61 -4.76
CA LYS A 187 -2.81 -19.78 -6.13
C LYS A 187 -1.30 -19.80 -6.20
N ASN A 188 -0.65 -18.96 -5.41
CA ASN A 188 0.78 -18.68 -5.52
C ASN A 188 1.57 -19.19 -4.30
N GLY A 189 0.89 -19.76 -3.30
CA GLY A 189 1.52 -20.23 -2.07
C GLY A 189 1.68 -19.13 -1.01
N LEU A 190 2.03 -19.54 0.22
CA LEU A 190 2.37 -18.59 1.27
C LEU A 190 3.77 -18.02 1.07
N PRO A 191 4.07 -16.84 1.66
CA PRO A 191 5.43 -16.29 1.68
C PRO A 191 6.41 -17.28 2.29
N SER A 192 7.59 -17.41 1.68
CA SER A 192 8.68 -18.25 2.16
C SER A 192 9.99 -17.89 1.45
N GLY A 193 11.11 -18.48 1.90
CA GLY A 193 12.42 -18.33 1.25
C GLY A 193 12.48 -18.62 -0.24
N GLN A 194 11.52 -19.37 -0.79
CA GLN A 194 11.43 -19.67 -2.24
C GLN A 194 10.28 -18.94 -2.93
N ASN A 195 9.46 -18.20 -2.18
CA ASN A 195 8.28 -17.52 -2.67
C ASN A 195 8.17 -16.11 -2.06
N PRO A 196 9.04 -15.18 -2.47
CA PRO A 196 9.05 -13.83 -1.94
C PRO A 196 7.90 -12.96 -2.47
N TYR A 197 7.44 -12.03 -1.63
CA TYR A 197 6.33 -11.11 -1.91
C TYR A 197 6.70 -9.65 -1.66
N VAL A 198 6.13 -8.77 -2.48
CA VAL A 198 6.06 -7.33 -2.22
C VAL A 198 4.58 -6.93 -2.21
N PHE A 199 4.07 -6.48 -1.07
CA PHE A 199 2.74 -5.87 -0.99
C PHE A 199 2.89 -4.35 -1.01
N ASN A 200 2.40 -3.73 -2.07
CA ASN A 200 2.72 -2.35 -2.43
C ASN A 200 1.66 -1.34 -1.96
N GLY A 201 1.44 -1.28 -0.64
CA GLY A 201 0.52 -0.34 -0.01
C GLY A 201 -0.96 -0.70 -0.16
N ASP A 202 -1.81 0.12 0.47
CA ASP A 202 -3.27 0.08 0.40
C ASP A 202 -3.86 -1.28 0.79
N PHE A 203 -3.44 -1.74 1.97
CA PHE A 203 -3.90 -2.97 2.58
C PHE A 203 -5.31 -2.80 3.16
N VAL A 204 -5.59 -1.59 3.66
CA VAL A 204 -6.77 -1.25 4.45
C VAL A 204 -7.75 -0.34 3.68
N ASP A 205 -8.85 0.00 4.35
CA ASP A 205 -9.94 0.85 3.85
C ASP A 205 -10.76 0.26 2.71
N ARG A 206 -11.92 0.89 2.44
CA ARG A 206 -12.94 0.55 1.43
C ARG A 206 -13.65 -0.80 1.65
N GLY A 207 -12.90 -1.86 1.94
CA GLY A 207 -13.39 -3.19 2.32
C GLY A 207 -13.76 -3.31 3.81
N LYS A 208 -14.17 -4.52 4.21
CA LYS A 208 -14.67 -4.81 5.58
C LYS A 208 -13.72 -5.66 6.43
N TYR A 209 -12.65 -6.15 5.81
CA TYR A 209 -11.71 -7.09 6.41
C TYR A 209 -10.28 -6.54 6.44
N SER A 210 -10.16 -5.22 6.63
CA SER A 210 -8.88 -4.53 6.62
C SER A 210 -7.98 -4.97 7.77
N ILE A 211 -8.53 -5.14 8.98
CA ILE A 211 -7.71 -5.57 10.13
C ILE A 211 -7.25 -7.02 9.97
N GLU A 212 -8.06 -7.90 9.39
CA GLU A 212 -7.67 -9.29 9.14
C GLU A 212 -6.51 -9.38 8.14
N ILE A 213 -6.59 -8.63 7.04
CA ILE A 213 -5.50 -8.51 6.07
C ILE A 213 -4.24 -8.00 6.76
N LEU A 214 -4.35 -6.91 7.51
CA LEU A 214 -3.20 -6.29 8.15
C LEU A 214 -2.52 -7.25 9.14
N MET A 215 -3.30 -7.98 9.95
CA MET A 215 -2.75 -8.97 10.88
C MET A 215 -2.10 -10.15 10.16
N ILE A 216 -2.66 -10.63 9.05
CA ILE A 216 -2.03 -11.67 8.22
C ILE A 216 -0.70 -11.17 7.63
N LEU A 217 -0.69 -9.96 7.06
CA LEU A 217 0.50 -9.37 6.45
C LEU A 217 1.60 -9.11 7.49
N PHE A 218 1.27 -8.55 8.66
CA PHE A 218 2.24 -8.31 9.73
C PHE A 218 2.78 -9.58 10.35
N VAL A 219 1.95 -10.60 10.59
CA VAL A 219 2.45 -11.90 11.06
C VAL A 219 3.34 -12.55 9.99
N SER A 220 2.98 -12.46 8.72
CA SER A 220 3.82 -12.98 7.63
C SER A 220 5.15 -12.21 7.52
N PHE A 221 5.11 -10.88 7.66
CA PHE A 221 6.30 -10.02 7.68
C PHE A 221 7.23 -10.36 8.84
N LEU A 222 6.70 -10.55 10.05
CA LEU A 222 7.49 -10.94 11.22
C LEU A 222 8.11 -12.34 11.09
N LEU A 223 7.47 -13.24 10.35
CA LEU A 223 7.97 -14.61 10.12
C LEU A 223 8.97 -14.70 8.97
N TYR A 224 8.80 -13.90 7.94
CA TYR A 224 9.53 -14.00 6.67
C TYR A 224 10.15 -12.66 6.26
N GLY A 225 10.69 -11.90 7.22
CA GLY A 225 11.11 -10.50 7.01
C GLY A 225 12.07 -10.25 5.84
N ASP A 226 12.86 -11.26 5.44
CA ASP A 226 13.75 -11.19 4.26
C ASP A 226 13.03 -11.47 2.93
N ASP A 227 11.89 -12.16 2.97
CA ASP A 227 11.15 -12.63 1.80
C ASP A 227 9.78 -11.94 1.61
N LEU A 228 9.32 -11.14 2.58
CA LEU A 228 8.09 -10.37 2.46
C LEU A 228 8.33 -8.90 2.76
N CYS A 229 8.08 -8.05 1.76
CA CYS A 229 8.22 -6.61 1.87
C CYS A 229 6.86 -5.93 1.88
N LEU A 230 6.71 -4.94 2.74
CA LEU A 230 5.53 -4.09 2.84
C LEU A 230 5.93 -2.65 2.52
N ASN A 231 5.34 -2.08 1.48
CA ASN A 231 5.49 -0.65 1.19
C ASN A 231 4.28 0.12 1.73
N ARG A 232 4.49 1.38 2.09
CA ARG A 232 3.44 2.29 2.55
C ARG A 232 2.62 2.80 1.36
N GLY A 233 1.29 2.64 1.41
CA GLY A 233 0.34 3.29 0.52
C GLY A 233 -0.22 4.59 1.11
N ASN A 234 -1.10 5.27 0.36
CA ASN A 234 -1.74 6.48 0.87
C ASN A 234 -2.81 6.14 1.93
N HIS A 235 -3.40 4.94 1.87
CA HIS A 235 -4.38 4.48 2.86
C HIS A 235 -3.77 3.96 4.17
N GLU A 236 -2.45 3.81 4.27
CA GLU A 236 -1.75 3.66 5.56
C GLU A 236 -1.54 5.04 6.22
N ASP A 237 -2.65 5.75 6.41
CA ASP A 237 -2.78 7.09 6.99
C ASP A 237 -4.09 7.24 7.77
N PHE A 238 -4.00 7.91 8.92
CA PHE A 238 -5.15 8.09 9.82
C PHE A 238 -6.32 8.87 9.20
N LEU A 239 -6.05 9.90 8.39
CA LEU A 239 -7.11 10.71 7.78
C LEU A 239 -7.85 9.89 6.71
N MET A 240 -7.13 9.07 5.95
CA MET A 240 -7.75 8.12 5.01
C MET A 240 -8.60 7.11 5.77
N ASN A 241 -8.06 6.51 6.84
CA ASN A 241 -8.76 5.49 7.63
C ASN A 241 -10.04 5.99 8.28
N MET A 242 -10.04 7.23 8.76
CA MET A 242 -11.22 7.91 9.30
C MET A 242 -12.35 8.00 8.28
N ARG A 243 -12.01 8.20 7.01
CA ARG A 243 -12.98 8.47 5.95
C ARG A 243 -13.43 7.22 5.21
N TYR A 244 -12.51 6.31 4.92
CA TYR A 244 -12.74 5.17 4.04
C TYR A 244 -13.05 3.86 4.76
N GLY A 245 -13.22 3.94 6.08
CA GLY A 245 -13.94 2.94 6.85
C GLY A 245 -13.08 2.11 7.79
N PHE A 246 -11.75 2.14 7.68
CA PHE A 246 -10.89 1.34 8.55
C PHE A 246 -11.01 1.76 10.02
N THR A 247 -11.08 3.06 10.32
CA THR A 247 -11.32 3.53 11.70
C THR A 247 -12.65 3.00 12.24
N LYS A 248 -13.72 3.04 11.43
CA LYS A 248 -15.03 2.51 11.82
C LYS A 248 -14.98 0.99 12.04
N GLU A 249 -14.24 0.26 11.21
CA GLU A 249 -14.03 -1.17 11.34
C GLU A 249 -13.36 -1.53 12.67
N VAL A 250 -12.24 -0.87 13.00
CA VAL A 250 -11.48 -1.12 14.24
C VAL A 250 -12.29 -0.74 15.47
N LEU A 251 -12.96 0.42 15.48
CA LEU A 251 -13.83 0.83 16.59
C LEU A 251 -15.01 -0.15 16.78
N GLY A 252 -15.58 -0.66 15.69
CA GLY A 252 -16.67 -1.62 15.73
C GLY A 252 -16.24 -2.98 16.29
N LYS A 253 -15.12 -3.53 15.81
CA LYS A 253 -14.61 -4.86 16.22
C LYS A 253 -14.05 -4.86 17.64
N TYR A 254 -13.34 -3.81 18.05
CA TYR A 254 -12.57 -3.79 19.29
C TYR A 254 -13.12 -2.87 20.39
N LYS A 255 -14.20 -2.14 20.11
CA LYS A 255 -14.96 -1.34 21.10
C LYS A 255 -14.04 -0.43 21.93
N ILE A 256 -13.95 -0.68 23.24
CA ILE A 256 -13.17 0.11 24.21
C ILE A 256 -11.67 0.14 23.86
N TYR A 257 -11.14 -0.89 23.20
CA TYR A 257 -9.74 -0.97 22.78
C TYR A 257 -9.49 -0.39 21.39
N GLY A 258 -10.53 -0.08 20.62
CA GLY A 258 -10.39 0.36 19.24
C GLY A 258 -9.58 1.66 19.09
N LYS A 259 -9.84 2.67 19.94
CA LYS A 259 -9.06 3.92 19.93
C LYS A 259 -7.58 3.69 20.17
N LYS A 260 -7.28 2.77 21.08
CA LYS A 260 -5.94 2.40 21.49
C LYS A 260 -5.18 1.68 20.37
N ILE A 261 -5.86 0.77 19.67
CA ILE A 261 -5.34 0.09 18.48
C ILE A 261 -5.07 1.10 17.36
N LEU A 262 -6.00 2.03 17.08
CA LEU A 262 -5.82 3.06 16.05
C LEU A 262 -4.62 3.98 16.32
N GLN A 263 -4.41 4.36 17.58
CA GLN A 263 -3.25 5.16 17.97
C GLN A 263 -1.93 4.43 17.67
N VAL A 264 -1.85 3.13 17.95
CA VAL A 264 -0.65 2.33 17.67
C VAL A 264 -0.48 2.11 16.16
N LEU A 265 -1.58 1.87 15.44
CA LEU A 265 -1.57 1.72 13.98
C LEU A 265 -1.03 2.95 13.26
N GLU A 266 -1.45 4.16 13.65
CA GLU A 266 -0.94 5.41 13.07
C GLU A 266 0.59 5.51 13.18
N ASP A 267 1.13 5.14 14.34
CA ASP A 267 2.59 5.11 14.55
C ASP A 267 3.25 4.02 13.70
N VAL A 268 2.73 2.79 13.71
CA VAL A 268 3.26 1.67 12.90
C VAL A 268 3.29 2.03 11.42
N PHE A 269 2.22 2.60 10.88
CA PHE A 269 2.14 3.02 9.48
C PHE A 269 3.20 4.05 9.10
N SER A 270 3.55 4.95 10.02
CA SER A 270 4.61 5.94 9.78
C SER A 270 6.00 5.31 9.58
N TRP A 271 6.21 4.07 10.04
CA TRP A 271 7.47 3.33 9.91
C TRP A 271 7.54 2.40 8.70
N LEU A 272 6.45 2.20 7.96
CA LEU A 272 6.46 1.39 6.75
C LEU A 272 7.44 1.96 5.70
N PRO A 273 8.28 1.13 5.05
CA PRO A 273 9.11 1.55 3.92
C PRO A 273 8.31 2.26 2.83
N LEU A 274 8.92 3.25 2.17
CA LEU A 274 8.30 4.03 1.11
C LEU A 274 8.23 3.26 -0.22
N GLY A 275 9.12 2.29 -0.40
CA GLY A 275 9.20 1.51 -1.62
C GLY A 275 10.15 0.33 -1.52
N THR A 276 10.22 -0.41 -2.62
CA THR A 276 11.12 -1.55 -2.79
C THR A 276 11.91 -1.38 -4.09
N ILE A 277 13.19 -1.72 -4.07
CA ILE A 277 14.08 -1.71 -5.23
C ILE A 277 14.52 -3.15 -5.51
N ILE A 278 14.23 -3.66 -6.71
CA ILE A 278 14.63 -5.00 -7.14
C ILE A 278 15.81 -4.89 -8.10
N ASP A 279 16.89 -5.63 -7.79
CA ASP A 279 18.14 -5.72 -8.56
C ASP A 279 18.79 -4.36 -8.90
N ASP A 280 18.51 -3.33 -8.10
CA ASP A 280 18.92 -1.95 -8.35
C ASP A 280 18.45 -1.39 -9.71
N GLU A 281 17.44 -2.04 -10.34
CA GLU A 281 16.91 -1.69 -11.65
C GLU A 281 15.41 -1.35 -11.63
N ILE A 282 14.62 -2.04 -10.79
CA ILE A 282 13.17 -1.91 -10.76
C ILE A 282 12.74 -1.25 -9.45
N LEU A 283 12.23 -0.03 -9.56
CA LEU A 283 11.64 0.71 -8.43
C LEU A 283 10.14 0.41 -8.32
N ILE A 284 9.70 -0.02 -7.15
CA ILE A 284 8.30 -0.26 -6.78
C ILE A 284 7.89 0.79 -5.75
N LEU A 285 6.89 1.59 -6.11
CA LEU A 285 6.25 2.60 -5.28
C LEU A 285 4.73 2.39 -5.36
N HIS A 286 4.02 2.69 -4.28
CA HIS A 286 2.55 2.62 -4.30
C HIS A 286 1.94 3.65 -5.26
N GLY A 287 2.27 4.93 -5.06
CA GLY A 287 1.83 6.00 -5.94
C GLY A 287 2.64 6.08 -7.24
N GLY A 288 3.60 7.00 -7.30
CA GLY A 288 4.42 7.19 -8.49
C GLY A 288 5.54 8.19 -8.30
N ILE A 289 6.17 8.54 -9.42
CA ILE A 289 7.25 9.52 -9.48
C ILE A 289 6.76 10.84 -10.05
N SER A 290 7.28 11.96 -9.54
CA SER A 290 7.20 13.28 -10.17
C SER A 290 8.40 13.54 -11.10
N GLU A 291 8.32 14.59 -11.92
CA GLU A 291 9.43 15.05 -12.77
C GLU A 291 10.69 15.43 -11.98
N SER A 292 10.56 15.73 -10.69
CA SER A 292 11.62 16.15 -9.78
C SER A 292 12.01 15.07 -8.75
N THR A 293 11.61 13.81 -8.97
CA THR A 293 11.89 12.73 -8.01
C THR A 293 13.39 12.47 -7.87
N ASP A 294 13.91 12.63 -6.65
CA ASP A 294 15.29 12.31 -6.30
C ASP A 294 15.32 11.18 -5.26
N LEU A 295 15.82 10.01 -5.66
CA LEU A 295 15.96 8.85 -4.79
C LEU A 295 16.97 9.08 -3.66
N GLY A 296 17.98 9.92 -3.89
CA GLY A 296 18.94 10.31 -2.86
C GLY A 296 18.26 11.07 -1.73
N LEU A 297 17.39 12.02 -2.04
CA LEU A 297 16.57 12.70 -1.04
C LEU A 297 15.63 11.73 -0.33
N LEU A 298 14.89 10.91 -1.09
CA LEU A 298 13.94 9.95 -0.51
C LEU A 298 14.60 8.92 0.41
N HIS A 299 15.87 8.57 0.19
CA HIS A 299 16.61 7.67 1.08
C HIS A 299 16.83 8.25 2.48
N HIS A 300 16.92 9.59 2.60
CA HIS A 300 17.23 10.29 3.85
C HIS A 300 16.01 10.90 4.54
N VAL A 301 14.82 10.77 3.96
CA VAL A 301 13.57 11.27 4.54
C VAL A 301 13.30 10.60 5.89
N GLU A 302 13.02 11.39 6.92
CA GLU A 302 12.54 10.88 8.22
C GLU A 302 11.05 10.48 8.11
N ARG A 303 10.79 9.30 7.54
CA ARG A 303 9.43 8.85 7.20
C ARG A 303 8.45 8.81 8.38
N ASN A 304 8.95 8.59 9.60
CA ASN A 304 8.15 8.61 10.82
C ASN A 304 7.61 10.01 11.18
N LYS A 305 8.24 11.08 10.68
CA LYS A 305 7.72 12.45 10.80
C LYS A 305 6.66 12.75 9.73
N LEU A 306 6.59 11.95 8.67
CA LEU A 306 5.61 12.06 7.59
C LEU A 306 4.33 11.30 7.96
N LYS A 307 3.63 11.78 8.99
CA LYS A 307 2.42 11.09 9.45
C LYS A 307 1.33 11.04 8.38
N HIS A 308 1.17 12.13 7.62
CA HIS A 308 0.15 12.26 6.59
C HIS A 308 0.73 12.23 5.19
N THR A 309 0.26 11.27 4.40
CA THR A 309 0.72 11.00 3.03
C THR A 309 0.28 12.08 2.03
N LEU A 310 -0.85 12.77 2.29
CA LEU A 310 -1.43 13.75 1.35
C LEU A 310 -1.21 15.23 1.74
N LEU A 311 -0.88 15.53 3.00
CA LEU A 311 -0.87 16.94 3.47
C LEU A 311 0.43 17.70 3.16
N GLN A 312 1.47 17.02 2.70
CA GLN A 312 2.80 17.64 2.58
C GLN A 312 2.99 18.49 1.32
N SER A 313 2.09 18.39 0.34
CA SER A 313 2.07 19.27 -0.85
C SER A 313 1.75 20.74 -0.51
N LEU A 314 1.23 21.03 0.69
CA LEU A 314 0.84 22.38 1.12
C LEU A 314 1.98 23.20 1.75
N LEU A 315 3.12 22.60 2.09
CA LEU A 315 4.21 23.30 2.79
C LEU A 315 5.38 23.73 1.88
N GLN A 316 5.31 23.48 0.57
CA GLN A 316 6.38 23.84 -0.39
C GLN A 316 6.06 25.04 -1.28
N HIS A 317 4.96 25.75 -1.04
CA HIS A 317 4.68 27.04 -1.67
C HIS A 317 4.74 28.16 -0.62
N GLY A 318 5.95 28.46 -0.18
CA GLY A 318 6.27 29.63 0.62
C GLY A 318 7.57 30.25 0.13
N ASP A 319 7.48 30.96 -1.01
CA ASP A 319 8.35 32.09 -1.32
C ASP A 319 7.63 33.38 -0.88
#